data_AF-A0A4U0UIW3-F1
#
_entry.id   AF-A0A4U0UIW3-F1
#
_cell.length_a   1.000
_cell.length_b   1.000
_cell.length_c   1.000
_cell.angle_alpha   90.00
_cell.angle_beta   90.00
_cell.angle_gamma   90.00
#
_symmetry.space_group_name_H-M   'P 1'
#
loop_
_entity.id
_entity.type
_entity.pdbx_description
1 polymer ?
#
loop_
_entity_poly.entity_id
_entity_poly.type
_entity_poly.pdbx_seq_one_letter_code
_entity_poly.pdbx_strand_id
1 'polypeptide(L)'
;MAPYLQEQSFYQTPTDETYQLATPNKPRSAPTLPAVSYEPGRTIVESHVHYEYEELRPTFPDVHWEPLIEVATSDRGIDGDPKFRNLLAEASDVFDYTPKIGTEIHGINLARLTDPQKNDLARLIATRGVVFFRGQTDFDIDTQ
;
A
#
# COMPACT_ATOMS: atom_id res chain seq x y z
N MET A 1 -32.40 -8.10 -19.93
CA MET A 1 -32.90 -7.04 -19.04
C MET A 1 -33.09 -7.67 -17.66
N ALA A 2 -32.24 -7.32 -16.69
CA ALA A 2 -32.34 -7.85 -15.32
C ALA A 2 -33.21 -6.89 -14.47
N PRO A 3 -34.05 -7.39 -13.55
CA PRO A 3 -34.84 -6.54 -12.68
C PRO A 3 -33.99 -5.96 -11.54
N TYR A 4 -34.27 -4.70 -11.20
CA TYR A 4 -33.64 -3.88 -10.18
C TYR A 4 -34.04 -4.37 -8.77
N LEU A 5 -33.07 -4.48 -7.84
CA LEU A 5 -33.36 -4.64 -6.41
C LEU A 5 -33.50 -3.25 -5.78
N GLN A 6 -34.60 -3.05 -5.06
CA GLN A 6 -34.90 -1.81 -4.33
C GLN A 6 -34.64 -2.05 -2.85
N GLU A 7 -33.59 -1.44 -2.28
CA GLU A 7 -33.35 -1.46 -0.84
C GLU A 7 -34.21 -0.38 -0.16
N GLN A 8 -35.07 -0.80 0.76
CA GLN A 8 -35.80 0.10 1.66
C GLN A 8 -34.97 0.31 2.93
N SER A 9 -34.42 1.52 3.10
CA SER A 9 -33.82 1.97 4.35
C SER A 9 -34.90 2.39 5.34
N PHE A 10 -35.05 1.67 6.44
CA PHE A 10 -35.84 2.10 7.59
C PHE A 10 -34.90 2.69 8.66
N TYR A 11 -34.98 4.00 8.89
CA TYR A 11 -34.42 4.61 10.10
C TYR A 11 -35.48 4.53 11.21
N GLN A 12 -35.20 3.77 12.26
CA GLN A 12 -35.98 3.79 13.51
C GLN A 12 -35.10 4.35 14.63
N THR A 13 -35.50 5.49 15.19
CA THR A 13 -35.05 5.98 16.49
C THR A 13 -35.59 5.08 17.59
N PRO A 14 -34.79 4.63 18.56
CA PRO A 14 -35.30 3.85 19.67
C PRO A 14 -35.94 4.76 20.73
N THR A 15 -37.25 4.59 20.92
CA THR A 15 -38.01 5.05 22.08
C THR A 15 -37.96 4.00 23.20
N ASP A 16 -37.85 4.51 24.43
CA ASP A 16 -37.62 3.82 25.69
C ASP A 16 -38.80 2.90 26.10
N GLU A 17 -38.58 1.60 26.30
CA GLU A 17 -39.58 0.68 26.87
C GLU A 17 -38.98 -0.22 27.97
N THR A 18 -39.48 -0.04 29.18
CA THR A 18 -39.24 -0.84 30.41
C THR A 18 -39.92 -2.21 30.38
N TYR A 19 -39.21 -3.27 30.76
CA TYR A 19 -39.78 -4.62 30.95
C TYR A 19 -39.76 -5.05 32.44
N GLN A 20 -40.90 -5.52 32.96
CA GLN A 20 -40.99 -6.24 34.24
C GLN A 20 -41.26 -7.74 34.03
N LEU A 21 -40.65 -8.60 34.86
CA LEU A 21 -40.77 -10.06 34.79
C LEU A 21 -41.33 -10.63 36.10
N ALA A 22 -42.37 -11.48 35.98
CA ALA A 22 -43.02 -12.20 37.08
C ALA A 22 -42.27 -13.49 37.48
N THR A 23 -42.31 -13.85 38.76
CA THR A 23 -41.67 -15.04 39.35
C THR A 23 -42.64 -16.20 39.61
N PRO A 24 -42.16 -17.46 39.63
CA PRO A 24 -42.69 -18.41 40.60
C PRO A 24 -41.63 -19.23 41.39
N ASN A 25 -41.82 -19.23 42.71
CA ASN A 25 -41.67 -20.26 43.77
C ASN A 25 -40.38 -21.12 43.96
N LYS A 26 -39.84 -21.02 45.20
CA LYS A 26 -38.85 -21.83 45.97
C LYS A 26 -39.27 -23.32 46.14
N PRO A 27 -38.44 -24.31 46.60
CA PRO A 27 -37.35 -24.18 47.59
C PRO A 27 -36.11 -25.13 47.46
N ARG A 28 -34.98 -24.78 48.11
CA ARG A 28 -34.20 -25.59 49.10
C ARG A 28 -32.85 -24.92 49.41
N SER A 29 -32.44 -25.04 50.67
CA SER A 29 -31.34 -24.37 51.38
C SER A 29 -29.94 -24.89 51.03
N ALA A 30 -29.00 -23.98 50.78
CA ALA A 30 -27.56 -24.17 50.91
C ALA A 30 -26.97 -22.96 51.66
N PRO A 31 -25.91 -23.10 52.48
CA PRO A 31 -25.28 -21.98 53.15
C PRO A 31 -24.67 -21.04 52.11
N THR A 32 -25.24 -19.85 51.96
CA THR A 32 -24.73 -18.83 51.04
C THR A 32 -23.44 -18.25 51.63
N LEU A 33 -22.29 -18.74 51.17
CA LEU A 33 -21.05 -17.98 51.25
C LEU A 33 -21.32 -16.60 50.62
N PRO A 34 -20.81 -15.47 51.18
CA PRO A 34 -21.03 -14.17 50.58
C PRO A 34 -20.54 -14.24 49.12
N ALA A 35 -21.48 -14.09 48.19
CA ALA A 35 -21.14 -14.01 46.78
C ALA A 35 -20.10 -12.90 46.65
N VAL A 36 -18.93 -13.22 46.11
CA VAL A 36 -17.92 -12.20 45.79
C VAL A 36 -18.60 -11.28 44.79
N SER A 37 -18.99 -10.08 45.23
CA SER A 37 -19.55 -9.06 44.36
C SER A 37 -18.40 -8.49 43.53
N TYR A 38 -18.06 -9.19 42.46
CA TYR A 38 -17.13 -8.69 41.47
C TYR A 38 -17.86 -7.63 40.66
N GLU A 39 -17.57 -6.36 40.95
CA GLU A 39 -17.76 -5.30 39.97
C GLU A 39 -16.44 -5.18 39.19
N PRO A 40 -16.38 -5.64 37.93
CA PRO A 40 -15.20 -5.40 37.09
C PRO A 40 -14.91 -3.90 37.13
N GLY A 41 -13.67 -3.55 37.49
CA GLY A 41 -13.27 -2.17 37.73
C GLY A 41 -13.78 -1.26 36.61
N ARG A 42 -14.75 -0.40 36.93
CA ARG A 42 -15.13 0.69 36.05
C ARG A 42 -13.96 1.64 36.05
N THR A 43 -13.20 1.66 34.97
CA THR A 43 -12.38 2.83 34.69
C THR A 43 -13.32 4.03 34.62
N ILE A 44 -12.96 5.10 35.34
CA ILE A 44 -13.65 6.37 35.20
C ILE A 44 -13.48 6.74 33.72
N VAL A 45 -14.59 6.95 33.01
CA VAL A 45 -14.55 7.44 31.63
C VAL A 45 -14.01 8.88 31.73
N GLU A 46 -12.72 9.04 31.46
CA GLU A 46 -12.12 10.37 31.39
C GLU A 46 -12.77 11.15 30.26
N SER A 47 -13.18 12.38 30.55
CA SER A 47 -13.78 13.26 29.57
C SER A 47 -12.67 13.84 28.69
N HIS A 48 -12.50 13.29 27.49
CA HIS A 48 -11.55 13.79 26.49
C HIS A 48 -12.15 14.92 25.63
N VAL A 49 -12.86 15.86 26.26
CA VAL A 49 -13.42 17.04 25.57
C VAL A 49 -12.30 17.95 25.06
N HIS A 50 -11.19 18.03 25.80
CA HIS A 50 -9.93 18.66 25.37
C HIS A 50 -8.78 17.70 25.63
N TYR A 51 -8.33 17.03 24.57
CA TYR A 51 -7.16 16.17 24.58
C TYR A 51 -5.94 16.97 24.14
N GLU A 52 -4.79 16.77 24.79
CA GLU A 52 -3.57 17.55 24.52
C GLU A 52 -3.09 17.48 23.06
N TYR A 53 -3.44 16.40 22.35
CA TYR A 53 -3.08 16.18 20.93
C TYR A 53 -4.30 16.15 20.01
N GLU A 54 -5.25 17.07 20.22
CA GLU A 54 -6.48 17.14 19.43
C GLU A 54 -6.20 17.32 17.94
N GLU A 55 -5.07 17.96 17.58
CA GLU A 55 -4.57 18.15 16.22
C GLU A 55 -4.09 16.87 15.52
N LEU A 56 -3.74 15.82 16.27
CA LEU A 56 -3.31 14.52 15.72
C LEU A 56 -4.49 13.57 15.47
N ARG A 57 -5.71 14.01 15.75
CA ARG A 57 -6.90 13.20 15.48
C ARG A 57 -6.98 12.89 13.99
N PRO A 58 -7.39 11.66 13.62
CA PRO A 58 -7.74 11.37 12.24
C PRO A 58 -8.79 12.37 11.76
N THR A 59 -8.42 13.17 10.78
CA THR A 59 -9.34 14.06 10.07
C THR A 59 -9.51 13.51 8.66
N PHE A 60 -10.71 13.67 8.12
CA PHE A 60 -10.98 13.43 6.71
C PHE A 60 -11.13 14.80 6.07
N PRO A 61 -10.01 15.46 5.70
CA PRO A 61 -10.10 16.77 5.07
C PRO A 61 -10.84 16.62 3.74
N ASP A 62 -11.70 17.58 3.44
CA ASP A 62 -12.46 17.62 2.20
C ASP A 62 -11.53 18.08 1.06
N VAL A 63 -10.69 17.15 0.59
CA VAL A 63 -9.71 17.37 -0.47
C VAL A 63 -10.21 16.74 -1.75
N HIS A 64 -10.44 17.58 -2.76
CA HIS A 64 -10.74 17.15 -4.11
C HIS A 64 -9.53 17.40 -5.00
N TRP A 65 -8.98 16.34 -5.58
CA TRP A 65 -7.98 16.46 -6.63
C TRP A 65 -8.66 16.78 -7.96
N GLU A 66 -7.91 17.41 -8.86
CA GLU A 66 -8.32 17.58 -10.24
C GLU A 66 -8.63 16.22 -10.88
N PRO A 67 -9.56 16.16 -11.85
CA PRO A 67 -9.81 14.95 -12.62
C PRO A 67 -8.52 14.40 -13.23
N LEU A 68 -8.40 13.08 -13.26
CA LEU A 68 -7.27 12.41 -13.89
C LEU A 68 -7.23 12.77 -15.38
N ILE A 69 -6.05 13.20 -15.85
CA ILE A 69 -5.78 13.46 -17.26
C ILE A 69 -4.91 12.35 -17.83
N GLU A 70 -5.11 12.05 -19.12
CA GLU A 70 -4.22 11.15 -19.84
C GLU A 70 -2.86 11.80 -20.04
N VAL A 71 -1.81 11.15 -19.53
CA VAL A 71 -0.42 11.57 -19.78
C VAL A 71 0.13 10.71 -20.90
N ALA A 72 0.39 11.32 -22.05
CA ALA A 72 1.00 10.64 -23.18
C ALA A 72 2.39 10.11 -22.77
N THR A 73 2.54 8.79 -22.75
CA THR A 73 3.80 8.12 -22.37
C THR A 73 4.38 7.44 -23.59
N SER A 74 5.69 7.64 -23.82
CA SER A 74 6.44 6.98 -24.89
C SER A 74 7.55 6.13 -24.28
N ASP A 75 7.70 4.90 -24.76
CA ASP A 75 8.76 3.99 -24.32
C ASP A 75 10.11 4.45 -24.90
N ARG A 76 11.08 4.68 -24.01
CA ARG A 76 12.44 5.09 -24.37
C ARG A 76 13.20 4.03 -25.16
N GLY A 77 12.83 2.75 -25.01
CA GLY A 77 13.41 1.66 -25.77
C GLY A 77 13.09 1.72 -27.27
N ILE A 78 12.06 2.46 -27.69
CA ILE A 78 11.75 2.67 -29.12
C ILE A 78 12.84 3.53 -29.79
N ASP A 79 13.40 4.48 -29.04
CA ASP A 79 14.43 5.40 -29.52
C ASP A 79 15.85 4.82 -29.46
N GLY A 80 16.02 3.61 -28.92
CA GLY A 80 17.31 2.93 -28.77
C GLY A 80 17.82 2.28 -30.06
N ASP A 81 19.14 2.15 -30.20
CA ASP A 81 19.77 1.52 -31.36
C ASP A 81 19.41 0.02 -31.45
N PRO A 82 19.05 -0.49 -32.65
CA PRO A 82 18.77 -1.89 -32.92
C PRO A 82 19.80 -2.91 -32.41
N LYS A 83 21.06 -2.49 -32.32
CA LYS A 83 22.24 -3.27 -31.95
C LYS A 83 22.86 -2.80 -30.63
N PHE A 84 22.19 -1.91 -29.88
CA PHE A 84 22.63 -1.43 -28.57
C PHE A 84 24.02 -0.79 -28.59
N ARG A 85 24.38 -0.15 -29.71
CA ARG A 85 25.76 0.29 -29.99
C ARG A 85 26.27 1.33 -28.99
N ASN A 86 25.42 2.25 -28.57
CA ASN A 86 25.81 3.34 -27.69
C ASN A 86 26.15 2.79 -26.31
N LEU A 87 25.35 1.84 -25.82
CA LEU A 87 25.56 1.19 -24.53
C LEU A 87 26.76 0.21 -24.59
N LEU A 88 26.77 -0.70 -25.56
CA LEU A 88 27.75 -1.79 -25.62
C LEU A 88 29.14 -1.36 -26.09
N ALA A 89 29.30 -0.15 -26.64
CA ALA A 89 30.61 0.39 -27.00
C ALA A 89 31.53 0.61 -25.79
N GLU A 90 30.96 0.85 -24.61
CA GLU A 90 31.69 1.08 -23.36
C GLU A 90 31.73 -0.17 -22.45
N ALA A 91 30.95 -1.20 -22.79
CA ALA A 91 30.94 -2.45 -22.05
C ALA A 91 32.27 -3.20 -22.17
N SER A 92 32.78 -3.68 -21.04
CA SER A 92 33.99 -4.52 -21.02
C SER A 92 33.67 -5.98 -21.31
N ASP A 93 32.51 -6.46 -20.86
CA ASP A 93 32.04 -7.83 -21.06
C ASP A 93 30.52 -7.92 -20.96
N VAL A 94 29.94 -8.92 -21.62
CA VAL A 94 28.50 -9.19 -21.65
C VAL A 94 28.27 -10.68 -21.47
N PHE A 95 27.56 -11.03 -20.40
CA PHE A 95 27.30 -12.42 -20.03
C PHE A 95 25.80 -12.73 -19.98
N ASP A 96 25.35 -13.73 -20.74
CA ASP A 96 23.96 -14.17 -20.73
C ASP A 96 23.75 -15.34 -19.77
N TYR A 97 22.91 -15.15 -18.76
CA TYR A 97 22.58 -16.20 -17.79
C TYR A 97 21.70 -17.30 -18.38
N THR A 98 20.70 -16.89 -19.17
CA THR A 98 19.86 -17.84 -19.90
C THR A 98 19.66 -17.37 -21.34
N PRO A 99 19.34 -18.31 -22.27
CA PRO A 99 19.12 -17.94 -23.66
C PRO A 99 18.03 -16.89 -23.87
N LYS A 100 16.98 -16.89 -23.03
CA LYS A 100 15.81 -16.01 -23.22
C LYS A 100 15.76 -14.78 -22.34
N ILE A 101 16.32 -14.86 -21.13
CA ILE A 101 16.27 -13.77 -20.15
C ILE A 101 17.60 -13.61 -19.42
N GLY A 102 17.87 -12.39 -18.94
CA GLY A 102 18.99 -12.13 -18.06
C GLY A 102 20.32 -11.96 -18.77
N THR A 103 20.80 -10.72 -18.81
CA THR A 103 22.13 -10.35 -19.30
C THR A 103 22.85 -9.55 -18.23
N GLU A 104 24.08 -9.92 -17.89
CA GLU A 104 24.98 -9.12 -17.07
C GLU A 104 25.91 -8.30 -17.96
N ILE A 105 26.01 -7.00 -17.70
CA ILE A 105 26.94 -6.11 -18.39
C ILE A 105 27.99 -5.62 -17.40
N HIS A 106 29.25 -5.78 -17.79
CA HIS A 106 30.41 -5.30 -17.05
C HIS A 106 30.99 -4.04 -17.70
N GLY A 107 31.63 -3.20 -16.88
CA GLY A 107 32.37 -2.02 -17.35
C GLY A 107 31.52 -0.77 -17.56
N ILE A 108 30.20 -0.85 -17.38
CA ILE A 108 29.29 0.31 -17.49
C ILE A 108 28.96 0.85 -16.10
N ASN A 109 28.99 2.18 -15.99
CA ASN A 109 28.54 2.92 -14.81
C ASN A 109 27.22 3.62 -15.09
N LEU A 110 26.18 3.27 -14.32
CA LEU A 110 24.82 3.77 -14.49
C LEU A 110 24.67 5.26 -14.17
N ALA A 111 25.48 5.80 -13.26
CA ALA A 111 25.41 7.21 -12.85
C ALA A 111 25.85 8.17 -13.98
N ARG A 112 26.60 7.67 -14.97
CA ARG A 112 27.27 8.50 -15.99
C ARG A 112 26.76 8.24 -17.41
N LEU A 113 25.60 7.60 -17.55
CA LEU A 113 25.02 7.28 -18.86
C LEU A 113 24.54 8.53 -19.60
N THR A 114 24.89 8.59 -20.88
CA THR A 114 24.32 9.56 -21.83
C THR A 114 22.90 9.19 -22.23
N ASP A 115 22.11 10.15 -22.72
CA ASP A 115 20.72 9.88 -23.14
C ASP A 115 20.60 8.78 -24.23
N PRO A 116 21.46 8.71 -25.26
CA PRO A 116 21.46 7.60 -26.20
C PRO A 116 21.76 6.25 -25.54
N GLN A 117 22.67 6.22 -24.56
CA GLN A 117 22.96 4.99 -23.80
C GLN A 117 21.76 4.56 -22.94
N LYS A 118 21.02 5.50 -22.35
CA LYS A 118 19.79 5.20 -21.59
C LYS A 118 18.70 4.62 -22.49
N ASN A 119 18.55 5.11 -23.71
CA ASN A 119 17.60 4.56 -24.69
C ASN A 119 18.00 3.14 -25.11
N ASP A 120 19.29 2.90 -25.40
CA ASP A 120 19.81 1.57 -25.70
C ASP A 120 19.60 0.60 -24.51
N LEU A 121 19.81 1.07 -23.29
CA LEU A 121 19.55 0.30 -22.07
C LEU A 121 18.07 -0.06 -21.93
N ALA A 122 17.17 0.90 -22.10
CA ALA A 122 15.73 0.65 -22.07
C ALA A 122 15.32 -0.40 -23.11
N ARG A 123 15.89 -0.31 -24.33
CA ARG A 123 15.64 -1.29 -25.39
C ARG A 123 16.19 -2.68 -25.06
N LEU A 124 17.37 -2.73 -24.46
CA LEU A 124 17.97 -4.00 -24.03
C LEU A 124 17.12 -4.66 -22.95
N ILE A 125 16.63 -3.89 -21.97
CA ILE A 125 15.71 -4.37 -20.93
C ILE A 125 14.41 -4.88 -21.56
N ALA A 126 13.82 -4.14 -22.51
CA ALA A 126 12.63 -4.59 -23.22
C ALA A 126 12.84 -5.90 -23.99
N THR A 127 14.07 -6.14 -24.48
CA THR A 127 14.42 -7.35 -25.25
C THR A 127 14.76 -8.55 -24.35
N ARG A 128 15.53 -8.33 -23.28
CA ARG A 128 16.10 -9.38 -22.40
C ARG A 128 15.32 -9.58 -21.10
N GLY A 129 14.36 -8.71 -20.81
CA GLY A 129 13.54 -8.68 -19.60
C GLY A 129 14.27 -8.13 -18.39
N VAL A 130 15.46 -8.65 -18.07
CA VAL A 130 16.27 -8.22 -16.93
C VAL A 130 17.73 -8.10 -17.32
N VAL A 131 18.37 -7.04 -16.82
CA VAL A 131 19.78 -6.75 -17.03
C VAL A 131 20.44 -6.47 -15.69
N PHE A 132 21.64 -7.01 -15.49
CA PHE A 132 22.41 -6.88 -14.26
C PHE A 132 23.64 -6.00 -14.48
N PHE A 133 23.92 -5.13 -13.53
CA PHE A 133 25.14 -4.32 -13.47
C PHE A 133 25.78 -4.55 -12.11
N ARG A 134 27.06 -4.95 -12.10
CA ARG A 134 27.85 -5.09 -10.87
C ARG A 134 28.82 -3.93 -10.71
N GLY A 135 29.32 -3.74 -9.49
CA GLY A 135 30.39 -2.77 -9.21
C GLY A 135 29.97 -1.29 -9.30
N GLN A 136 28.69 -0.98 -9.07
CA GLN A 136 28.20 0.40 -9.01
C GLN A 136 28.56 0.99 -7.64
N THR A 137 29.63 1.78 -7.56
CA THR A 137 30.12 2.35 -6.27
C THR A 137 29.66 3.78 -6.02
N ASP A 138 29.27 4.48 -7.08
CA ASP A 138 28.86 5.88 -7.11
C ASP A 138 27.37 6.07 -7.45
N PHE A 139 26.58 4.99 -7.34
CA PHE A 139 25.14 4.99 -7.58
C PHE A 139 24.39 4.96 -6.24
N ASP A 140 24.22 6.14 -5.62
CA ASP A 140 23.52 6.35 -4.35
C ASP A 140 22.21 7.13 -4.54
N ILE A 141 21.32 7.10 -3.54
CA ILE A 141 20.00 7.78 -3.54
C ILE A 141 20.12 9.29 -3.80
N ASP A 142 21.14 9.93 -3.22
CA ASP A 142 21.32 11.38 -3.33
C ASP A 142 21.90 11.81 -4.71
N THR A 143 22.34 10.84 -5.51
CA THR A 143 23.00 11.05 -6.82
C THR A 143 22.16 10.66 -8.03
N GLN A 144 20.91 10.20 -7.83
CA GLN A 144 19.98 9.80 -8.89
C GLN A 144 19.31 10.97 -9.62
#